data_AF-A0A9E5TEW2-F1
#
_entry.id   AF-A0A9E5TEW2-F1
#
_cell.length_a   1.000
_cell.length_b   1.000
_cell.length_c   1.000
_cell.angle_alpha   90.00
_cell.angle_beta   90.00
_cell.angle_gamma   90.00
#
_symmetry.space_group_name_H-M   'P 1'
#
loop_
_entity.id
_entity.type
_entity.pdbx_description
1 polymer ?
#
loop_
_entity_poly.entity_id
_entity_poly.type
_entity_poly.pdbx_seq_one_letter_code
_entity_poly.pdbx_strand_id
1 'polypeptide(L)'
;NHGRLAGAYERLFHLFWDTYLEATKDKEVLEVLQPFYAWRGLVVASPVWYPRLAPEVRAALFRFIENVLETERFDPSRVNHYLS
;
A
#
# COMPACT_ATOMS: atom_id res chain seq x y z
N ASN A 1 12.98 6.54 11.79
CA ASN A 1 12.40 5.44 10.99
C ASN A 1 11.46 6.01 9.94
N HIS A 2 11.99 6.45 8.80
CA HIS A 2 11.18 6.92 7.67
C HIS A 2 10.97 5.74 6.72
N GLY A 3 9.73 5.44 6.33
CA GLY A 3 9.42 4.39 5.35
C GLY A 3 8.74 3.12 5.87
N ARG A 4 8.31 3.06 7.13
CA ARG A 4 7.45 1.97 7.64
C ARG A 4 6.08 2.49 8.04
N LEU A 5 5.06 1.69 7.82
CA LEU A 5 3.74 1.87 8.41
C LEU A 5 3.81 1.40 9.86
N ALA A 6 3.55 2.30 10.81
CA ALA A 6 3.67 1.99 12.24
C ALA A 6 2.62 2.75 13.09
N GLY A 7 2.39 2.27 14.31
CA GLY A 7 1.62 2.98 15.32
C GLY A 7 0.14 3.07 14.96
N ALA A 8 -0.45 4.27 15.08
CA ALA A 8 -1.89 4.44 14.85
C ALA A 8 -2.33 4.12 13.41
N TYR A 9 -1.49 4.45 12.41
CA TYR A 9 -1.80 4.20 11.01
C TYR A 9 -1.73 2.71 10.64
N GLU A 10 -0.79 1.96 11.22
CA GLU A 10 -0.72 0.51 11.06
C GLU A 10 -1.97 -0.17 11.63
N ARG A 11 -2.38 0.21 12.84
CA ARG A 11 -3.62 -0.29 13.46
C ARG A 11 -4.84 0.01 12.61
N LEU A 12 -4.94 1.24 12.09
CA LEU A 12 -6.07 1.64 11.23
C LEU A 12 -6.09 0.84 9.92
N PHE A 13 -4.93 0.59 9.32
CA PHE A 13 -4.81 -0.19 8.09
C PHE A 13 -5.26 -1.64 8.29
N HIS A 14 -4.80 -2.30 9.37
CA HIS A 14 -5.24 -3.66 9.67
C HIS A 14 -6.73 -3.72 9.99
N LEU A 15 -7.23 -2.80 10.82
CA LEU A 15 -8.66 -2.72 11.14
C LEU A 15 -9.53 -2.56 9.88
N PHE A 16 -9.10 -1.73 8.92
CA PHE A 16 -9.80 -1.58 7.65
C PHE A 16 -9.91 -2.92 6.92
N TRP A 17 -8.79 -3.63 6.74
CA TRP A 17 -8.78 -4.90 6.00
C TRP A 17 -9.55 -6.00 6.71
N ASP A 18 -9.40 -6.13 8.03
CA ASP A 18 -10.14 -7.11 8.83
C ASP A 18 -11.64 -6.86 8.71
N THR A 19 -12.08 -5.62 8.92
CA THR A 19 -13.50 -5.24 8.86
C THR A 19 -14.07 -5.41 7.45
N TYR A 20 -13.30 -5.02 6.43
CA TYR A 20 -13.73 -5.13 5.03
C TYR A 20 -13.94 -6.60 4.65
N LEU A 21 -12.93 -7.45 4.87
CA LEU A 21 -13.00 -8.87 4.53
C LEU A 21 -14.07 -9.60 5.35
N GLU A 22 -14.26 -9.22 6.61
CA GLU A 22 -15.34 -9.77 7.43
C GLU A 22 -16.72 -9.38 6.91
N ALA A 23 -16.93 -8.11 6.54
CA ALA A 23 -18.23 -7.62 6.10
C ALA A 23 -18.60 -8.11 4.69
N THR A 24 -17.65 -8.12 3.74
CA THR A 24 -17.91 -8.44 2.33
C THR A 24 -17.73 -9.91 2.01
N LYS A 25 -16.92 -10.63 2.79
CA LYS A 25 -16.40 -11.97 2.47
C LYS A 25 -15.61 -12.03 1.15
N ASP A 26 -15.29 -10.88 0.56
CA ASP A 26 -14.59 -10.74 -0.71
C ASP A 26 -13.09 -10.96 -0.51
N LYS A 27 -12.66 -12.22 -0.59
CA LYS A 27 -11.24 -12.58 -0.54
C LYS A 27 -10.55 -12.42 -1.90
N GLU A 28 -11.31 -12.39 -3.00
CA GLU A 28 -10.81 -12.28 -4.36
C GLU A 28 -10.24 -10.89 -4.63
N VAL A 29 -10.72 -9.86 -3.90
CA VAL A 29 -10.14 -8.51 -3.91
C VAL A 29 -8.61 -8.50 -3.76
N LEU A 30 -8.08 -9.43 -2.94
CA LEU A 30 -6.64 -9.52 -2.65
C LEU A 30 -5.81 -10.04 -3.82
N GLU A 31 -6.46 -10.61 -4.84
CA GLU A 31 -5.82 -11.13 -6.06
C GLU A 31 -5.84 -10.08 -7.19
N VAL A 32 -6.68 -9.04 -7.09
CA VAL A 32 -6.94 -8.08 -8.17
C VAL A 32 -6.65 -6.62 -7.81
N LEU A 33 -6.37 -6.30 -6.55
CA LEU A 33 -6.16 -4.91 -6.09
C LEU A 33 -4.81 -4.30 -6.51
N GLN A 34 -3.85 -5.13 -6.92
CA GLN A 34 -2.47 -4.73 -7.16
C GLN A 34 -2.37 -3.60 -8.20
N PRO A 35 -3.04 -3.66 -9.37
CA PRO A 35 -3.06 -2.54 -10.32
C PRO A 35 -3.67 -1.25 -9.75
N PHE A 36 -4.67 -1.36 -8.88
CA PHE A 36 -5.26 -0.19 -8.22
C PHE A 36 -4.24 0.49 -7.29
N TYR A 37 -3.54 -0.29 -6.46
CA TYR A 37 -2.48 0.25 -5.61
C TYR A 37 -1.31 0.82 -6.41
N ALA A 38 -0.91 0.18 -7.51
CA ALA A 38 0.12 0.70 -8.40
C ALA A 38 -0.28 2.08 -8.97
N TRP A 39 -1.49 2.18 -9.54
CA TRP A 39 -2.00 3.43 -10.09
C TRP A 39 -2.11 4.54 -9.02
N ARG A 40 -2.70 4.24 -7.86
CA ARG A 40 -2.82 5.21 -6.77
C ARG A 40 -1.45 5.64 -6.25
N GLY A 41 -0.50 4.70 -6.14
CA GLY A 41 0.89 4.96 -5.80
C GLY A 41 1.53 5.95 -6.76
N LEU A 42 1.40 5.74 -8.07
CA LEU A 42 1.97 6.62 -9.11
C LEU A 42 1.39 8.04 -9.04
N VAL A 43 0.09 8.18 -8.78
CA VAL A 43 -0.53 9.49 -8.59
C VAL A 43 0.09 10.22 -7.40
N VAL A 44 0.29 9.54 -6.27
CA VAL A 44 0.91 10.17 -5.08
C VAL A 44 2.41 10.44 -5.31
N ALA A 45 3.10 9.54 -6.02
CA ALA A 45 4.51 9.65 -6.34
C ALA A 45 4.83 10.66 -7.44
N SER A 46 3.83 11.25 -8.10
CA SER A 46 4.04 12.26 -9.14
C SER A 46 4.54 13.59 -8.54
N PRO A 47 5.63 14.17 -9.07
CA PRO A 47 6.09 15.50 -8.64
C PRO A 47 5.16 16.63 -9.10
N VAL A 48 4.32 16.38 -10.12
CA VAL A 48 3.35 17.37 -10.61
C VAL A 48 2.20 17.54 -9.61
N TRP A 49 1.68 16.44 -9.08
CA TRP A 49 0.56 16.47 -8.12
C TRP A 49 1.03 16.66 -6.67
N TYR A 50 2.21 16.13 -6.32
CA TYR A 50 2.77 16.22 -4.96
C TYR A 50 4.23 16.74 -4.99
N PRO A 51 4.42 18.05 -5.25
CA PRO A 51 5.77 18.63 -5.41
C PRO A 51 6.56 18.69 -4.10
N ARG A 52 5.89 18.73 -2.94
CA ARG A 52 6.51 18.80 -1.62
C ARG A 52 6.66 17.44 -0.93
N LEU A 53 6.36 16.34 -1.63
CA LEU A 53 6.54 15.01 -1.07
C LEU A 53 8.03 14.72 -0.91
N ALA A 54 8.42 14.37 0.31
CA ALA A 54 9.82 14.11 0.65
C ALA A 54 10.40 12.98 -0.23
N PRO A 55 11.65 13.11 -0.72
CA PRO A 55 12.26 12.13 -1.62
C PRO A 55 12.21 10.69 -1.10
N GLU A 56 12.44 10.49 0.20
CA GLU A 56 12.43 9.19 0.86
C GLU A 56 11.03 8.54 0.87
N VAL A 57 9.97 9.35 0.99
CA VAL A 57 8.59 8.87 0.91
C VAL A 57 8.26 8.49 -0.53
N ARG A 58 8.72 9.29 -1.50
CA ARG A 58 8.54 8.99 -2.93
C ARG A 58 9.24 7.68 -3.31
N ALA A 59 10.46 7.45 -2.83
CA ALA A 59 11.17 6.20 -3.03
C ALA A 59 10.44 5.00 -2.39
N ALA A 60 9.86 5.17 -1.20
CA ALA A 60 9.04 4.14 -0.56
C ALA A 60 7.77 3.81 -1.37
N LEU A 61 7.14 4.80 -2.00
CA LEU A 61 5.99 4.56 -2.89
C LEU A 61 6.38 3.75 -4.13
N PHE A 62 7.54 4.01 -4.74
CA PHE A 62 8.00 3.22 -5.88
C PHE A 62 8.31 1.77 -5.50
N ARG A 63 8.99 1.53 -4.37
CA ARG A 63 9.18 0.16 -3.84
C ARG A 63 7.85 -0.53 -3.60
N PHE A 64 6.88 0.17 -3.01
CA PHE A 64 5.53 -0.35 -2.83
C PHE A 64 4.85 -0.75 -4.13
N ILE A 65 4.92 0.11 -5.15
CA ILE A 65 4.34 -0.16 -6.47
C ILE A 65 4.96 -1.42 -7.07
N GLU A 66 6.30 -1.50 -7.10
CA GLU A 66 7.04 -2.63 -7.67
C GLU A 66 6.72 -3.93 -6.92
N ASN A 67 6.90 -3.93 -5.59
CA ASN A 67 6.67 -5.11 -4.76
C ASN A 67 5.22 -5.61 -4.80
N VAL A 68 4.24 -4.70 -4.92
CA VAL A 68 2.82 -5.09 -5.04
C VAL A 68 2.51 -5.63 -6.44
N LEU A 69 3.14 -5.11 -7.50
CA LEU A 69 2.94 -5.67 -8.84
C LEU A 69 3.58 -7.05 -9.02
N GLU A 70 4.63 -7.36 -8.24
CA GLU A 70 5.29 -8.66 -8.25
C GLU A 70 4.58 -9.74 -7.41
N THR A 71 3.60 -9.36 -6.57
CA THR A 71 2.87 -10.32 -5.74
C THR A 71 1.63 -10.85 -6.45
N GLU A 72 1.49 -12.17 -6.50
CA GLU A 72 0.29 -12.82 -7.05
C GLU A 72 -0.95 -12.51 -6.20
N ARG A 73 -0.77 -12.46 -4.87
CA ARG A 73 -1.80 -12.13 -3.90
C ARG A 73 -1.26 -11.10 -2.91
N PHE A 74 -2.03 -10.04 -2.68
CA PHE A 74 -1.72 -9.06 -1.65
C PHE A 74 -2.04 -9.60 -0.26
N ASP A 75 -1.12 -9.42 0.69
CA ASP A 75 -1.30 -9.79 2.10
C ASP A 75 -1.26 -8.52 2.99
N PRO A 76 -2.41 -8.05 3.49
CA PRO A 76 -2.47 -6.90 4.38
C PRO A 76 -1.62 -7.05 5.65
N SER A 77 -1.44 -8.27 6.16
CA SER A 77 -0.65 -8.50 7.38
C SER A 77 0.85 -8.24 7.15
N ARG A 78 1.30 -8.25 5.90
CA ARG A 78 2.69 -8.06 5.48
C ARG A 78 2.93 -6.71 4.80
N VAL A 79 2.06 -5.72 5.03
CA VAL A 79 2.10 -4.40 4.38
C VAL A 79 3.50 -3.73 4.40
N ASN A 80 4.22 -3.87 5.51
CA ASN A 80 5.56 -3.32 5.67
C ASN A 80 6.63 -3.98 4.78
N HIS A 81 6.43 -5.22 4.33
CA HIS A 81 7.34 -5.87 3.38
C HIS A 81 7.29 -5.21 2.01
N TYR A 82 6.11 -4.76 1.58
CA TYR A 82 5.98 -4.04 0.30
C TYR A 82 6.63 -2.65 0.34
N LEU A 83 6.84 -2.05 1.51
CA LEU A 83 7.51 -0.74 1.65
C LEU A 83 9.06 -0.84 1.66
N SER A 84 9.57 -2.06 1.79
CA SER A 84 10.99 -2.37 2.00
C SER A 84 11.75 -2.48 0.68
#